data_AF-A0A9W6U1H5-F1
#
_entry.id   AF-A0A9W6U1H5-F1
#
_cell.length_a   1.000
_cell.length_b   1.000
_cell.length_c   1.000
_cell.angle_alpha   90.00
_cell.angle_beta   90.00
_cell.angle_gamma   90.00
#
_symmetry.space_group_name_H-M   'P 1'
#
loop_
_entity.id
_entity.type
_entity.pdbx_description
1 polymer ?
#
loop_
_entity_poly.entity_id
_entity_poly.type
_entity_poly.pdbx_seq_one_letter_code
_entity_poly.pdbx_strand_id
1 'polypeptide(L)'
;MSSENMLQKVLSYLIQRDGGWKQALEVFLQCSTDVEGDLRLLLEMEHIGRVSDASILHFVNELPQVEWIVAACDIMLQNQKRWDVCMVASMLFEAMGHATGNTLMLAEICWIQRLNFSIRAIVSSAPVTITSCSDRNMLYVGSPGNGKCGRPILRGSKRVLENKRELWRFVPITTTYDGYRILNVGAPEYIFSSCDVMNYSSEKEMARVCIDRQNHTSVKHDEWRLKQVEGCTYTLYNPKKATFLAVSAAVDGCAGPVVTTAFRPLDERWSSSREWLILAAAPPMLELGLDQFFLREYSAAANTFGRVLATTNLSFNDFKKTLCYRAAASLLLRNEGCYEHDLSVLAKYGETPDVFFDTLGTKLTTDDRWVLRRRPVFDPERLIEY
;
A
#
# COMPACT_ATOMS: atom_id res chain seq x y z
N MET A 1 17.26 -3.53 34.08
CA MET A 1 17.53 -2.33 33.25
C MET A 1 16.21 -1.57 33.12
N SER A 2 16.18 -0.24 33.27
CA SER A 2 14.94 0.51 33.01
C SER A 2 14.58 0.46 31.52
N SER A 3 13.28 0.53 31.17
CA SER A 3 12.83 0.54 29.76
C SER A 3 13.53 1.66 28.97
N GLU A 4 13.65 2.86 29.53
CA GLU A 4 14.35 3.97 28.86
C GLU A 4 15.83 3.67 28.53
N ASN A 5 16.57 3.05 29.46
CA ASN A 5 17.97 2.69 29.25
C ASN A 5 18.10 1.55 28.22
N MET A 6 17.16 0.60 28.24
CA MET A 6 17.04 -0.44 27.23
C MET A 6 16.83 0.16 25.83
N LEU A 7 15.85 1.06 25.68
CA LEU A 7 15.51 1.68 24.41
C LEU A 7 16.64 2.56 23.85
N GLN A 8 17.32 3.32 24.70
CA GLN A 8 18.52 4.07 24.30
C GLN A 8 19.64 3.14 23.78
N LYS A 9 19.82 1.99 24.43
CA LYS A 9 20.80 0.99 24.01
C LYS A 9 20.41 0.35 22.67
N VAL A 10 19.15 -0.05 22.51
CA VAL A 10 18.59 -0.56 21.24
C VAL A 10 18.80 0.45 20.12
N LEU A 11 18.45 1.72 20.35
CA LEU A 11 18.65 2.81 19.40
C LEU A 11 20.12 2.97 19.01
N SER A 12 21.04 2.90 19.98
CA SER A 12 22.48 3.02 19.71
C SER A 12 23.01 1.92 18.78
N TYR A 13 22.46 0.70 18.88
CA TYR A 13 22.79 -0.39 17.98
C TYR A 13 22.14 -0.20 16.60
N LEU A 14 20.89 0.28 16.53
CA LEU A 14 20.22 0.55 15.25
C LEU A 14 20.90 1.66 14.42
N ILE A 15 21.57 2.61 15.08
CA ILE A 15 22.38 3.63 14.40
C ILE A 15 23.63 3.01 13.73
N GLN A 16 24.11 1.86 14.22
CA GLN A 16 25.23 1.14 13.61
C GLN A 16 24.73 0.43 12.35
N ARG A 17 25.13 0.93 11.17
CA ARG A 17 24.57 0.51 9.86
C ARG A 17 24.76 -0.97 9.53
N ASP A 18 25.84 -1.59 10.00
CA ASP A 18 26.21 -2.96 9.62
C ASP A 18 25.83 -3.98 10.70
N GLY A 19 24.65 -4.59 10.54
CA GLY A 19 24.21 -5.71 11.38
C GLY A 19 23.76 -5.33 12.80
N GLY A 20 23.86 -4.06 13.20
CA GLY A 20 23.47 -3.55 14.52
C GLY A 20 22.02 -3.86 14.91
N TRP A 21 21.15 -4.08 13.93
CA TRP A 21 19.78 -4.52 14.15
C TRP A 21 19.70 -5.87 14.89
N LYS A 22 20.68 -6.77 14.75
CA LYS A 22 20.71 -8.07 15.46
C LYS A 22 20.92 -7.88 16.95
N GLN A 23 21.90 -7.05 17.33
CA GLN A 23 22.16 -6.72 18.73
C GLN A 23 21.01 -5.91 19.33
N ALA A 24 20.42 -5.02 18.53
CA ALA A 24 19.21 -4.29 18.91
C ALA A 24 18.07 -5.25 19.23
N LEU A 25 17.80 -6.23 18.35
CA LEU A 25 16.77 -7.24 18.52
C LEU A 25 17.03 -8.10 19.76
N GLU A 26 18.25 -8.57 19.95
CA GLU A 26 18.62 -9.39 21.11
C GLU A 26 18.38 -8.63 22.42
N VAL A 27 18.85 -7.40 22.53
CA VAL A 27 18.65 -6.58 23.74
C VAL A 27 17.18 -6.27 23.96
N PHE A 28 16.45 -5.94 22.89
CA PHE A 28 15.03 -5.63 22.96
C PHE A 28 14.23 -6.83 23.47
N LEU A 29 14.40 -8.02 22.88
CA LEU A 29 13.66 -9.23 23.25
C LEU A 29 14.05 -9.77 24.64
N GLN A 30 15.30 -9.59 25.08
CA GLN A 30 15.73 -10.03 26.41
C GLN A 30 15.18 -9.15 27.54
N CYS A 31 14.89 -7.88 27.26
CA CYS A 31 14.63 -6.88 28.29
C CYS A 31 13.21 -6.31 28.28
N SER A 32 12.52 -6.37 27.14
CA SER A 32 11.15 -5.88 26.99
C SER A 32 10.15 -6.77 27.72
N THR A 33 9.35 -6.17 28.61
CA THR A 33 8.23 -6.86 29.29
C THR A 33 6.88 -6.51 28.68
N ASP A 34 6.81 -5.43 27.91
CA ASP A 34 5.64 -4.99 27.14
C ASP A 34 6.12 -4.60 25.75
N VAL A 35 6.16 -5.58 24.83
CA VAL A 35 6.75 -5.39 23.50
C VAL A 35 6.04 -4.31 22.71
N GLU A 36 4.70 -4.24 22.75
CA GLU A 36 3.96 -3.21 22.02
C GLU A 36 4.19 -1.81 22.60
N GLY A 37 4.20 -1.69 23.93
CA GLY A 37 4.50 -0.43 24.62
C GLY A 37 5.92 0.05 24.33
N ASP A 38 6.91 -0.84 24.45
CA ASP A 38 8.32 -0.53 24.21
C ASP A 38 8.58 -0.23 22.70
N LEU A 39 7.92 -0.92 21.77
CA LEU A 39 7.97 -0.59 20.33
C LEU A 39 7.44 0.82 20.05
N ARG A 40 6.32 1.19 20.67
CA ARG A 40 5.76 2.54 20.51
C ARG A 40 6.75 3.59 21.00
N LEU A 41 7.27 3.41 22.20
CA LEU A 41 8.26 4.33 22.77
C LEU A 41 9.49 4.44 21.87
N LEU A 42 10.03 3.32 21.37
CA LEU A 42 11.20 3.29 20.47
C LEU A 42 10.96 4.08 19.17
N LEU A 43 9.83 3.81 18.51
CA LEU A 43 9.50 4.37 17.19
C LEU A 43 9.10 5.85 17.26
N GLU A 44 8.72 6.33 18.45
CA GLU A 44 8.40 7.73 18.72
C GLU A 44 9.58 8.54 19.30
N MET A 45 10.72 7.90 19.60
CA MET A 45 11.90 8.60 20.12
C MET A 45 12.41 9.66 19.12
N GLU A 46 12.73 10.86 19.60
CA GLU A 46 13.25 11.95 18.76
C GLU A 46 14.48 11.54 17.94
N HIS A 47 15.38 10.78 18.56
CA HIS A 47 16.64 10.35 17.94
C HIS A 47 16.50 9.17 16.96
N ILE A 48 15.31 8.55 16.85
CA ILE A 48 15.03 7.55 15.81
C ILE A 48 15.26 8.14 14.41
N GLY A 49 15.17 9.48 14.31
CA GLY A 49 15.64 10.35 13.23
C GLY A 49 16.90 9.88 12.49
N ARG A 50 17.85 9.35 13.27
CA ARG A 50 19.21 9.03 12.83
C ARG A 50 19.37 7.59 12.30
N VAL A 51 18.38 6.74 12.54
CA VAL A 51 18.35 5.35 12.06
C VAL A 51 17.85 5.35 10.61
N SER A 52 18.44 4.51 9.77
CA SER A 52 17.96 4.34 8.39
C SER A 52 16.67 3.53 8.37
N ASP A 53 15.76 3.86 7.46
CA ASP A 53 14.49 3.12 7.28
C ASP A 53 14.75 1.62 7.04
N ALA A 54 15.80 1.27 6.29
CA ALA A 54 16.20 -0.13 6.10
C ALA A 54 16.57 -0.83 7.42
N SER A 55 17.34 -0.18 8.29
CA SER A 55 17.77 -0.77 9.58
C SER A 55 16.59 -1.00 10.53
N ILE A 56 15.66 -0.05 10.62
CA ILE A 56 14.48 -0.22 11.48
C ILE A 56 13.52 -1.27 10.91
N LEU A 57 13.35 -1.30 9.59
CA LEU A 57 12.48 -2.28 8.96
C LEU A 57 13.06 -3.69 9.11
N HIS A 58 14.38 -3.88 8.98
CA HIS A 58 15.00 -5.17 9.30
C HIS A 58 14.80 -5.58 10.76
N PHE A 59 14.96 -4.65 11.70
CA PHE A 59 14.68 -4.92 13.12
C PHE A 59 13.23 -5.35 13.36
N VAL A 60 12.26 -4.65 12.76
CA VAL A 60 10.83 -4.96 12.91
C VAL A 60 10.48 -6.29 12.24
N ASN A 61 10.98 -6.55 11.03
CA ASN A 61 10.67 -7.76 10.28
C ASN A 61 11.14 -9.05 10.99
N GLU A 62 12.17 -8.93 11.82
CA GLU A 62 12.79 -10.06 12.53
C GLU A 62 12.19 -10.25 13.94
N LEU A 63 11.14 -9.51 14.29
CA LEU A 63 10.37 -9.78 15.50
C LEU A 63 9.70 -11.17 15.41
N PRO A 64 9.71 -11.97 16.49
CA PRO A 64 9.30 -13.37 16.43
C PRO A 64 7.77 -13.57 16.33
N GLN A 65 6.98 -12.54 16.64
CA GLN A 65 5.52 -12.60 16.58
C GLN A 65 4.98 -11.63 15.53
N VAL A 66 4.14 -12.14 14.62
CA VAL A 66 3.52 -11.33 13.55
C VAL A 66 2.68 -10.18 14.11
N GLU A 67 2.06 -10.38 15.26
CA GLU A 67 1.32 -9.32 15.98
C GLU A 67 2.20 -8.11 16.32
N TRP A 68 3.46 -8.30 16.70
CA TRP A 68 4.37 -7.20 17.01
C TRP A 68 4.82 -6.48 15.74
N ILE A 69 4.98 -7.20 14.63
CA ILE A 69 5.25 -6.62 13.30
C ILE A 69 4.10 -5.73 12.88
N VAL A 70 2.86 -6.22 13.00
CA VAL A 70 1.63 -5.47 12.67
C VAL A 70 1.48 -4.24 13.57
N ALA A 71 1.73 -4.38 14.87
CA ALA A 71 1.69 -3.26 15.81
C ALA A 71 2.73 -2.17 15.47
N ALA A 72 3.96 -2.57 15.17
CA ALA A 72 5.01 -1.65 14.73
C ALA A 72 4.62 -0.93 13.42
N CYS A 73 4.07 -1.66 12.45
CA CYS A 73 3.58 -1.06 11.20
C CYS A 73 2.46 -0.04 11.45
N ASP A 74 1.48 -0.33 12.31
CA ASP A 74 0.41 0.63 12.66
C ASP A 74 0.98 1.90 13.31
N ILE A 75 1.95 1.77 14.23
CA ILE A 75 2.62 2.91 14.87
C ILE A 75 3.38 3.74 13.82
N MET A 76 4.15 3.09 12.94
CA MET A 76 4.89 3.78 11.89
C MET A 76 3.94 4.50 10.91
N LEU A 77 2.86 3.83 10.48
CA LEU A 77 1.89 4.39 9.53
C LEU A 77 1.00 5.49 10.13
N GLN A 78 0.95 5.66 11.46
CA GLN A 78 0.35 6.84 12.10
C GLN A 78 1.20 8.10 11.90
N ASN A 79 2.51 7.95 11.73
CA ASN A 79 3.44 9.06 11.48
C ASN A 79 4.03 9.00 10.06
N GLN A 80 3.16 9.13 9.05
CA GLN A 80 3.53 9.01 7.63
C GLN A 80 4.59 10.01 7.14
N LYS A 81 4.82 11.10 7.88
CA LYS A 81 5.89 12.06 7.55
C LYS A 81 7.28 11.55 7.90
N ARG A 82 7.37 10.59 8.82
CA ARG A 82 8.63 10.07 9.36
C ARG A 82 9.20 8.93 8.52
N TRP A 83 8.34 8.08 7.98
CA TRP A 83 8.70 6.81 7.37
C TRP A 83 8.32 6.77 5.90
N ASP A 84 9.07 6.02 5.09
CA ASP A 84 8.61 5.66 3.75
C ASP A 84 7.35 4.77 3.83
N VAL A 85 6.20 5.35 3.51
CA VAL A 85 4.90 4.70 3.63
C VAL A 85 4.80 3.45 2.75
N CYS A 86 5.42 3.46 1.56
CA CYS A 86 5.38 2.30 0.66
C CYS A 86 6.21 1.13 1.20
N MET A 87 7.35 1.41 1.84
CA MET A 87 8.16 0.38 2.48
C MET A 87 7.45 -0.26 3.67
N VAL A 88 6.89 0.57 4.58
CA VAL A 88 6.15 0.07 5.74
C VAL A 88 4.90 -0.68 5.30
N ALA A 89 4.17 -0.18 4.29
CA ALA A 89 3.02 -0.88 3.73
C ALA A 89 3.39 -2.23 3.10
N SER A 90 4.55 -2.32 2.43
CA SER A 90 5.04 -3.59 1.86
C SER A 90 5.32 -4.64 2.93
N MET A 91 5.92 -4.23 4.06
CA MET A 91 6.09 -5.10 5.22
C MET A 91 4.75 -5.52 5.84
N LEU A 92 3.81 -4.58 6.01
CA LEU A 92 2.47 -4.89 6.53
C LEU A 92 1.77 -5.91 5.62
N PHE A 93 1.87 -5.75 4.30
CA PHE A 93 1.29 -6.67 3.32
C PHE A 93 1.91 -8.08 3.39
N GLU A 94 3.23 -8.16 3.57
CA GLU A 94 3.92 -9.43 3.82
C GLU A 94 3.46 -10.08 5.13
N ALA A 95 3.40 -9.31 6.22
CA ALA A 95 2.92 -9.78 7.52
C ALA A 95 1.47 -10.29 7.46
N MET A 96 0.60 -9.63 6.70
CA MET A 96 -0.78 -10.09 6.45
C MET A 96 -0.83 -11.46 5.79
N GLY A 97 0.12 -11.79 4.91
CA GLY A 97 0.22 -13.11 4.28
C GLY A 97 0.53 -14.25 5.26
N HIS A 98 1.05 -13.93 6.45
CA HIS A 98 1.40 -14.88 7.50
C HIS A 98 0.47 -14.78 8.74
N ALA A 99 -0.31 -13.72 8.85
CA ALA A 99 -1.20 -13.48 9.97
C ALA A 99 -2.47 -14.35 9.91
N THR A 100 -3.03 -14.68 11.07
CA THR A 100 -4.32 -15.37 11.20
C THR A 100 -5.14 -14.77 12.34
N GLY A 101 -6.43 -15.11 12.40
CA GLY A 101 -7.33 -14.69 13.49
C GLY A 101 -7.34 -13.18 13.72
N ASN A 102 -7.25 -12.76 14.98
CA ASN A 102 -7.29 -11.35 15.38
C ASN A 102 -6.13 -10.54 14.80
N THR A 103 -4.95 -11.14 14.67
CA THR A 103 -3.77 -10.46 14.10
C THR A 103 -4.01 -10.07 12.64
N LEU A 104 -4.58 -10.98 11.84
CA LEU A 104 -4.94 -10.68 10.46
C LEU A 104 -5.98 -9.56 10.40
N MET A 105 -7.01 -9.63 11.24
CA MET A 105 -8.03 -8.58 11.33
C MET A 105 -7.42 -7.21 11.68
N LEU A 106 -6.52 -7.15 12.66
CA LEU A 106 -5.84 -5.91 13.04
C LEU A 106 -4.96 -5.36 11.90
N ALA A 107 -4.26 -6.24 11.19
CA ALA A 107 -3.44 -5.87 10.05
C ALA A 107 -4.30 -5.30 8.90
N GLU A 108 -5.43 -5.93 8.61
CA GLU A 108 -6.40 -5.44 7.62
C GLU A 108 -7.03 -4.10 8.03
N ILE A 109 -7.36 -3.91 9.31
CA ILE A 109 -7.86 -2.62 9.79
C ILE A 109 -6.81 -1.54 9.60
N CYS A 110 -5.55 -1.80 9.99
CA CYS A 110 -4.43 -0.90 9.77
C CYS A 110 -4.26 -0.58 8.28
N TRP A 111 -4.31 -1.59 7.42
CA TRP A 111 -4.22 -1.46 5.97
C TRP A 111 -5.25 -0.47 5.42
N ILE A 112 -6.51 -0.59 5.83
CA ILE A 112 -7.58 0.31 5.36
C ILE A 112 -7.49 1.70 5.99
N GLN A 113 -7.30 1.79 7.30
CA GLN A 113 -7.34 3.07 8.03
C GLN A 113 -6.14 3.97 7.72
N ARG A 114 -4.97 3.39 7.43
CA ARG A 114 -3.72 4.15 7.29
C ARG A 114 -3.34 4.42 5.85
N LEU A 115 -3.76 3.59 4.90
CA LEU A 115 -3.28 3.65 3.52
C LEU A 115 -4.37 4.10 2.56
N ASN A 116 -4.05 5.07 1.70
CA ASN A 116 -4.94 5.41 0.60
C ASN A 116 -4.99 4.29 -0.46
N PHE A 117 -6.00 4.30 -1.32
CA PHE A 117 -6.17 3.28 -2.36
C PHE A 117 -4.95 3.14 -3.29
N SER A 118 -4.25 4.23 -3.60
CA SER A 118 -3.08 4.18 -4.48
C SER A 118 -1.93 3.39 -3.87
N ILE A 119 -1.61 3.62 -2.58
CA ILE A 119 -0.55 2.89 -1.89
C ILE A 119 -0.93 1.41 -1.78
N ARG A 120 -2.18 1.12 -1.41
CA ARG A 120 -2.70 -0.25 -1.36
C ARG A 120 -2.56 -0.94 -2.71
N ALA A 121 -2.89 -0.25 -3.80
CA ALA A 121 -2.76 -0.78 -5.15
C ALA A 121 -1.31 -0.99 -5.59
N ILE A 122 -0.40 -0.07 -5.27
CA ILE A 122 1.04 -0.20 -5.56
C ILE A 122 1.60 -1.45 -4.87
N VAL A 123 1.38 -1.58 -3.56
CA VAL A 123 1.97 -2.66 -2.75
C VAL A 123 1.38 -4.03 -3.09
N SER A 124 0.06 -4.10 -3.30
CA SER A 124 -0.63 -5.36 -3.65
C SER A 124 -0.53 -5.74 -5.14
N SER A 125 0.25 -5.02 -5.95
CA SER A 125 0.34 -5.20 -7.40
C SER A 125 -1.01 -5.08 -8.12
N ALA A 126 -1.97 -4.33 -7.56
CA ALA A 126 -3.24 -4.05 -8.21
C ALA A 126 -3.06 -3.05 -9.37
N PRO A 127 -3.98 -3.03 -10.36
CA PRO A 127 -3.91 -2.10 -11.48
C PRO A 127 -3.95 -0.63 -11.03
N VAL A 128 -3.03 0.18 -11.56
CA VAL A 128 -2.93 1.62 -11.36
C VAL A 128 -2.86 2.35 -12.70
N THR A 129 -3.18 3.65 -12.68
CA THR A 129 -2.84 4.58 -13.76
C THR A 129 -1.62 5.40 -13.34
N ILE A 130 -0.77 5.75 -14.30
CA ILE A 130 0.42 6.57 -14.10
C ILE A 130 0.29 7.80 -15.00
N THR A 131 0.19 8.99 -14.42
CA THR A 131 -0.04 10.23 -15.15
C THR A 131 1.08 11.22 -14.86
N SER A 132 1.65 11.84 -15.88
CA SER A 132 2.67 12.87 -15.72
C SER A 132 2.06 14.13 -15.07
N CYS A 133 2.71 14.64 -14.02
CA CYS A 133 2.26 15.86 -13.35
C CYS A 133 2.46 17.12 -14.22
N SER A 134 3.46 17.09 -15.11
CA SER A 134 3.84 18.23 -15.94
C SER A 134 2.84 18.56 -17.07
N ASP A 135 2.31 17.54 -17.74
CA ASP A 135 1.45 17.68 -18.92
C ASP A 135 0.09 16.98 -18.79
N ARG A 136 -0.16 16.32 -17.64
CA ARG A 136 -1.38 15.56 -17.33
C ARG A 136 -1.68 14.44 -18.34
N ASN A 137 -0.68 14.01 -19.10
CA ASN A 137 -0.81 12.89 -20.02
C ASN A 137 -0.55 11.57 -19.29
N MET A 138 -1.34 10.55 -19.64
CA MET A 138 -1.25 9.23 -19.03
C MET A 138 -0.22 8.37 -19.76
N LEU A 139 0.55 7.61 -18.99
CA LEU A 139 1.49 6.63 -19.48
C LEU A 139 0.72 5.47 -20.13
N TYR A 140 1.03 5.18 -21.39
CA TYR A 140 0.29 4.25 -22.23
C TYR A 140 1.23 3.41 -23.08
N VAL A 141 0.88 2.16 -23.34
CA VAL A 141 1.64 1.30 -24.26
C VAL A 141 1.13 1.46 -25.68
N GLY A 142 1.93 2.10 -26.53
CA GLY A 142 1.65 2.18 -27.96
C GLY A 142 1.64 0.81 -28.61
N SER A 143 0.89 0.66 -29.72
CA SER A 143 1.00 -0.56 -30.53
C SER A 143 2.45 -0.73 -31.00
N PRO A 144 2.99 -1.96 -30.99
CA PRO A 144 4.35 -2.20 -31.46
C PRO A 144 4.45 -1.72 -32.90
N GLY A 145 5.33 -0.75 -33.16
CA GLY A 145 5.77 -0.46 -34.52
C GLY A 145 6.61 -1.64 -35.04
N ASN A 146 7.07 -1.58 -36.29
CA ASN A 146 7.90 -2.61 -36.93
C ASN A 146 9.26 -2.91 -36.23
N GLY A 147 9.51 -2.36 -35.04
CA GLY A 147 10.67 -2.63 -34.19
C GLY A 147 10.35 -3.60 -33.05
N LYS A 148 11.33 -4.42 -32.67
CA LYS A 148 11.20 -5.52 -31.70
C LYS A 148 10.88 -5.12 -30.24
N CYS A 149 10.79 -3.83 -29.92
CA CYS A 149 10.45 -3.34 -28.58
C CYS A 149 9.28 -2.34 -28.67
N GLY A 150 8.26 -2.54 -27.83
CA GLY A 150 7.22 -1.55 -27.61
C GLY A 150 7.79 -0.28 -26.98
N ARG A 151 7.13 0.86 -27.18
CA ARG A 151 7.52 2.15 -26.57
C ARG A 151 6.40 2.64 -25.65
N PRO A 152 6.71 3.03 -24.41
CA PRO A 152 5.77 3.80 -23.62
C PRO A 152 5.60 5.16 -24.30
N ILE A 153 4.36 5.53 -24.53
CA ILE A 153 3.98 6.83 -25.07
C ILE A 153 3.07 7.53 -24.07
N LEU A 154 3.10 8.86 -24.09
CA LEU A 154 2.14 9.66 -23.34
C LEU A 154 0.89 9.87 -24.18
N ARG A 155 -0.28 9.66 -23.57
CA ARG A 155 -1.57 9.81 -24.24
C ARG A 155 -2.45 10.77 -23.46
N GLY A 156 -3.03 11.75 -24.16
CA GLY A 156 -3.98 12.70 -23.57
C GLY A 156 -5.27 12.04 -23.08
N SER A 157 -5.81 12.59 -21.99
CA SER A 157 -6.95 12.05 -21.22
C SER A 157 -8.31 11.99 -21.97
N LYS A 158 -8.41 12.56 -23.17
CA LYS A 158 -9.70 12.71 -23.90
C LYS A 158 -10.03 11.58 -24.89
N ARG A 159 -9.17 10.56 -25.07
CA ARG A 159 -9.42 9.47 -26.02
C ARG A 159 -9.83 8.18 -25.30
N VAL A 160 -10.73 7.41 -25.91
CA VAL A 160 -11.24 6.14 -25.39
C VAL A 160 -10.08 5.21 -25.03
N LEU A 161 -10.10 4.74 -23.77
CA LEU A 161 -9.17 3.79 -23.20
C LEU A 161 -9.59 2.40 -23.65
N GLU A 162 -8.75 1.75 -24.43
CA GLU A 162 -9.03 0.45 -25.02
C GLU A 162 -7.95 -0.54 -24.60
N ASN A 163 -8.39 -1.76 -24.27
CA ASN A 163 -7.54 -2.92 -24.02
C ASN A 163 -6.60 -2.82 -22.81
N LYS A 164 -6.94 -2.02 -21.78
CA LYS A 164 -6.19 -1.93 -20.50
C LYS A 164 -4.72 -1.52 -20.65
N ARG A 165 -4.35 -0.88 -21.77
CA ARG A 165 -2.95 -0.51 -22.08
C ARG A 165 -2.45 0.73 -21.32
N GLU A 166 -3.37 1.43 -20.68
CA GLU A 166 -3.13 2.50 -19.71
C GLU A 166 -2.93 2.00 -18.27
N LEU A 167 -3.25 0.74 -18.02
CA LEU A 167 -3.18 0.16 -16.69
C LEU A 167 -1.81 -0.50 -16.46
N TRP A 168 -1.23 -0.24 -15.31
CA TRP A 168 0.09 -0.71 -14.90
C TRP A 168 -0.01 -1.44 -13.56
N ARG A 169 0.99 -2.26 -13.24
CA ARG A 169 1.15 -2.92 -11.94
C ARG A 169 2.57 -2.72 -11.45
N PHE A 170 2.70 -2.42 -10.17
CA PHE A 170 3.97 -2.41 -9.45
C PHE A 170 4.21 -3.80 -8.87
N VAL A 171 5.13 -4.55 -9.47
CA VAL A 171 5.49 -5.89 -9.03
C VAL A 171 6.69 -5.77 -8.08
N PRO A 172 6.55 -6.08 -6.78
CA PRO A 172 7.63 -5.93 -5.81
C PRO A 172 8.83 -6.83 -6.16
N ILE A 173 10.03 -6.33 -5.86
CA ILE A 173 11.27 -7.10 -5.94
C ILE A 173 11.55 -7.63 -4.55
N THR A 174 11.57 -8.95 -4.40
CA THR A 174 11.59 -9.65 -3.09
C THR A 174 12.82 -9.36 -2.22
N THR A 175 13.88 -8.77 -2.79
CA THR A 175 15.10 -8.44 -2.04
C THR A 175 15.05 -7.10 -1.33
N THR A 176 14.07 -6.24 -1.63
CA THR A 176 14.04 -4.85 -1.18
C THR A 176 12.61 -4.34 -1.01
N TYR A 177 12.29 -3.71 0.13
CA TYR A 177 10.97 -3.12 0.38
C TYR A 177 10.66 -1.86 -0.46
N ASP A 178 11.65 -1.28 -1.15
CA ASP A 178 11.51 -0.06 -1.96
C ASP A 178 11.62 -0.31 -3.48
N GLY A 179 11.82 -1.55 -3.93
CA GLY A 179 12.12 -1.89 -5.32
C GLY A 179 10.94 -2.53 -6.06
N TYR A 180 10.64 -2.03 -7.26
CA TYR A 180 9.54 -2.52 -8.09
C TYR A 180 9.95 -2.73 -9.54
N ARG A 181 9.31 -3.69 -10.21
CA ARG A 181 9.21 -3.79 -11.67
C ARG A 181 7.84 -3.27 -12.11
N ILE A 182 7.78 -2.48 -13.17
CA ILE A 182 6.52 -1.89 -13.63
C ILE A 182 6.00 -2.65 -14.84
N LEU A 183 4.91 -3.38 -14.68
CA LEU A 183 4.30 -4.26 -15.68
C LEU A 183 3.06 -3.60 -16.29
N ASN A 184 2.91 -3.62 -17.61
CA ASN A 184 1.64 -3.22 -18.22
C ASN A 184 0.59 -4.34 -18.18
N VAL A 185 -0.67 -3.99 -17.96
CA VAL A 185 -1.78 -4.95 -17.84
C VAL A 185 -2.30 -5.40 -19.21
N GLY A 186 -2.43 -4.49 -20.17
CA GLY A 186 -2.95 -4.75 -21.51
C GLY A 186 -1.95 -5.40 -22.47
N ALA A 187 -0.66 -5.20 -22.21
CA ALA A 187 0.45 -5.86 -22.87
C ALA A 187 1.42 -6.30 -21.77
N PRO A 188 1.51 -7.59 -21.39
CA PRO A 188 2.25 -8.06 -20.22
C PRO A 188 3.78 -7.95 -20.41
N GLU A 189 4.25 -6.72 -20.46
CA GLU A 189 5.60 -6.30 -20.79
C GLU A 189 6.06 -5.28 -19.73
N TYR A 190 7.35 -5.30 -19.39
CA TYR A 190 7.91 -4.45 -18.33
C TYR A 190 8.54 -3.17 -18.87
N ILE A 191 8.41 -2.07 -18.13
CA ILE A 191 9.17 -0.86 -18.37
C ILE A 191 10.63 -1.09 -17.96
N PHE A 192 11.54 -0.83 -18.89
CA PHE A 192 12.97 -0.79 -18.62
C PHE A 192 13.61 0.44 -19.25
N SER A 193 14.72 0.90 -18.66
CA SER A 193 15.55 1.92 -19.26
C SER A 193 16.52 1.25 -20.23
N SER A 194 16.59 1.69 -21.49
CA SER A 194 17.58 1.19 -22.46
C SER A 194 18.94 1.84 -22.23
N CYS A 195 20.03 1.19 -22.65
CA CYS A 195 21.37 1.80 -22.59
C CYS A 195 21.64 2.79 -23.73
N ASP A 196 20.68 2.94 -24.66
CA ASP A 196 20.83 3.83 -25.81
C ASP A 196 20.57 5.29 -25.39
N VAL A 197 21.64 6.08 -25.37
CA VAL A 197 21.55 7.52 -25.15
C VAL A 197 20.95 8.20 -26.39
N MET A 198 19.88 8.96 -26.16
CA MET A 198 19.29 9.88 -27.11
C MET A 198 19.93 11.26 -26.93
N ASN A 199 20.72 11.69 -27.91
CA ASN A 199 21.18 13.08 -27.97
C ASN A 199 20.11 13.94 -28.68
N TYR A 200 19.14 14.45 -27.92
CA TYR A 200 18.15 15.39 -28.47
C TYR A 200 18.63 16.85 -28.50
N SER A 201 19.81 17.12 -27.97
CA SER A 201 20.57 18.38 -28.13
C SER A 201 21.93 18.15 -27.49
N SER A 202 22.94 18.92 -27.89
CA SER A 202 24.36 18.75 -27.57
C SER A 202 24.76 18.80 -26.08
N GLU A 203 23.82 18.79 -25.14
CA GLU A 203 24.08 19.01 -23.71
C GLU A 203 23.35 18.05 -22.75
N LYS A 204 22.58 17.07 -23.26
CA LYS A 204 21.68 16.27 -22.40
C LYS A 204 21.71 14.79 -22.73
N GLU A 205 22.41 14.02 -21.90
CA GLU A 205 22.31 12.55 -21.88
C GLU A 205 20.94 12.13 -21.33
N MET A 206 20.05 11.74 -22.23
CA MET A 206 18.78 11.09 -21.89
C MET A 206 18.83 9.68 -22.44
N ALA A 207 18.34 8.69 -21.71
CA ALA A 207 18.22 7.33 -22.26
C ALA A 207 16.76 6.98 -22.55
N ARG A 208 16.54 6.19 -23.61
CA ARG A 208 15.19 5.76 -23.99
C ARG A 208 14.58 4.88 -22.91
N VAL A 209 13.26 5.03 -22.73
CA VAL A 209 12.48 4.06 -21.97
C VAL A 209 11.78 3.15 -22.97
N CYS A 210 11.94 1.86 -22.76
CA CYS A 210 11.42 0.82 -23.65
C CYS A 210 10.55 -0.14 -22.84
N ILE A 211 9.82 -0.98 -23.56
CA ILE A 211 8.99 -2.03 -23.01
C ILE A 211 9.49 -3.37 -23.56
N ASP A 212 9.77 -4.34 -22.68
CA ASP A 212 10.29 -5.67 -23.04
C ASP A 212 9.29 -6.80 -22.76
N ARG A 213 9.19 -7.72 -23.72
CA ARG A 213 8.49 -9.00 -23.57
C ARG A 213 9.41 -9.94 -22.83
N GLN A 214 9.06 -10.26 -21.58
CA GLN A 214 9.75 -11.20 -20.70
C GLN A 214 10.53 -12.30 -21.45
N ASN A 215 11.87 -12.27 -21.35
CA ASN A 215 12.83 -13.40 -21.38
C ASN A 215 14.17 -13.14 -22.10
N HIS A 216 14.47 -11.91 -22.53
CA HIS A 216 15.79 -11.63 -23.11
C HIS A 216 16.60 -10.65 -22.25
N THR A 217 17.35 -11.22 -21.30
CA THR A 217 18.65 -10.72 -20.82
C THR A 217 18.75 -9.48 -19.89
N SER A 218 17.66 -8.84 -19.44
CA SER A 218 17.75 -7.55 -18.73
C SER A 218 17.18 -7.48 -17.31
N VAL A 219 17.10 -8.59 -16.54
CA VAL A 219 16.69 -8.56 -15.11
C VAL A 219 17.43 -7.47 -14.29
N LYS A 220 18.60 -7.04 -14.77
CA LYS A 220 19.39 -5.98 -14.17
C LYS A 220 18.89 -4.56 -14.44
N HIS A 221 18.10 -4.18 -15.45
CA HIS A 221 17.77 -2.75 -15.70
C HIS A 221 16.32 -2.34 -15.42
N ASP A 222 15.55 -3.24 -14.81
CA ASP A 222 14.08 -3.12 -14.70
C ASP A 222 13.61 -2.70 -13.29
N GLU A 223 14.56 -2.42 -12.39
CA GLU A 223 14.29 -1.99 -11.01
C GLU A 223 14.04 -0.48 -10.95
N TRP A 224 12.90 -0.14 -10.37
CA TRP A 224 12.47 1.22 -10.10
C TRP A 224 12.16 1.36 -8.62
N ARG A 225 12.77 2.35 -7.99
CA ARG A 225 12.49 2.76 -6.61
C ARG A 225 11.49 3.88 -6.61
N LEU A 226 10.43 3.69 -5.84
CA LEU A 226 9.38 4.67 -5.71
C LEU A 226 9.70 5.58 -4.53
N LYS A 227 9.68 6.90 -4.75
CA LYS A 227 9.79 7.87 -3.66
C LYS A 227 8.64 8.84 -3.70
N GLN A 228 7.87 8.88 -2.61
CA GLN A 228 6.74 9.79 -2.46
C GLN A 228 7.24 11.23 -2.38
N VAL A 229 6.62 12.10 -3.17
CA VAL A 229 6.86 13.56 -3.13
C VAL A 229 5.81 14.20 -2.25
N GLU A 230 4.54 14.04 -2.62
CA GLU A 230 3.38 14.56 -1.90
C GLU A 230 2.12 13.79 -2.31
N GLY A 231 1.31 13.37 -1.35
CA GLY A 231 0.04 12.69 -1.62
C GLY A 231 0.22 11.46 -2.52
N CYS A 232 -0.42 11.46 -3.70
CA CYS A 232 -0.30 10.38 -4.69
C CYS A 232 0.76 10.66 -5.77
N THR A 233 1.65 11.62 -5.55
CA THR A 233 2.71 12.02 -6.48
C THR A 233 4.02 11.35 -6.07
N TYR A 234 4.67 10.72 -7.04
CA TYR A 234 5.89 9.95 -6.83
C TYR A 234 6.95 10.28 -7.87
N THR A 235 8.20 10.02 -7.51
CA THR A 235 9.31 9.90 -8.46
C THR A 235 9.72 8.44 -8.60
N LEU A 236 10.15 8.07 -9.81
CA LEU A 236 10.59 6.72 -10.16
C LEU A 236 12.08 6.74 -10.46
N TYR A 237 12.89 6.22 -9.55
CA TYR A 237 14.34 6.24 -9.63
C TYR A 237 14.90 4.88 -10.03
N ASN A 238 15.77 4.83 -11.03
CA ASN A 238 16.51 3.63 -11.40
C ASN A 238 17.89 3.66 -10.71
N PRO A 239 18.11 2.87 -9.64
CA PRO A 239 19.34 2.92 -8.86
C PRO A 239 20.58 2.50 -9.63
N LYS A 240 20.41 1.65 -10.66
CA LYS A 240 21.55 1.11 -11.42
C LYS A 240 22.07 2.06 -12.48
N LYS A 241 21.23 3.01 -12.92
CA LYS A 241 21.62 4.05 -13.88
C LYS A 241 21.77 5.43 -13.24
N ALA A 242 21.40 5.57 -11.97
CA ALA A 242 21.33 6.85 -11.28
C ALA A 242 20.45 7.90 -12.02
N THR A 243 19.33 7.44 -12.59
CA THR A 243 18.42 8.26 -13.39
C THR A 243 16.96 8.13 -12.94
N PHE A 244 16.16 9.14 -13.23
CA PHE A 244 14.72 9.19 -12.96
C PHE A 244 13.90 8.97 -14.23
N LEU A 245 12.74 8.33 -14.11
CA LEU A 245 11.74 8.33 -15.18
C LEU A 245 11.17 9.74 -15.33
N ALA A 246 11.21 10.27 -16.54
CA ALA A 246 10.78 11.63 -16.82
C ALA A 246 10.09 11.75 -18.18
N VAL A 247 9.37 12.84 -18.35
CA VAL A 247 8.82 13.30 -19.62
C VAL A 247 9.79 14.31 -20.22
N SER A 248 10.25 14.10 -21.46
CA SER A 248 11.03 15.14 -22.14
C SER A 248 10.11 16.28 -22.62
N ALA A 249 10.69 17.43 -22.96
CA ALA A 249 9.91 18.53 -23.53
C ALA A 249 9.11 18.07 -24.77
N ALA A 250 7.87 18.56 -24.88
CA ALA A 250 7.03 18.38 -26.05
C ALA A 250 7.69 18.99 -27.29
N VAL A 251 7.54 18.33 -28.44
CA VAL A 251 7.98 18.84 -29.75
C VAL A 251 6.74 18.92 -30.62
N ASP A 252 6.50 20.10 -31.23
CA ASP A 252 5.45 20.33 -32.23
C ASP A 252 4.03 19.87 -31.82
N GLY A 253 3.61 20.23 -30.60
CA GLY A 253 2.26 19.91 -30.10
C GLY A 253 2.01 18.44 -29.78
N CYS A 254 3.02 17.57 -29.93
CA CYS A 254 3.00 16.19 -29.49
C CYS A 254 3.50 16.08 -28.05
N ALA A 255 2.90 15.17 -27.27
CA ALA A 255 3.41 14.84 -25.94
C ALA A 255 4.86 14.34 -26.06
N GLY A 256 5.73 14.81 -25.16
CA GLY A 256 7.14 14.44 -25.18
C GLY A 256 7.33 12.94 -24.90
N PRO A 257 8.37 12.29 -25.47
CA PRO A 257 8.67 10.91 -25.15
C PRO A 257 9.00 10.71 -23.67
N VAL A 258 8.71 9.50 -23.19
CA VAL A 258 9.11 9.05 -21.85
C VAL A 258 10.59 8.63 -21.91
N VAL A 259 11.39 9.20 -21.03
CA VAL A 259 12.85 9.08 -21.01
C VAL A 259 13.36 8.81 -19.60
N THR A 260 14.64 8.48 -19.48
CA THR A 260 15.37 8.55 -18.22
C THR A 260 16.37 9.69 -18.25
N THR A 261 16.48 10.41 -17.13
CA THR A 261 17.35 11.58 -16.99
C THR A 261 18.05 11.59 -15.64
N ALA A 262 19.27 12.12 -15.57
CA ALA A 262 19.96 12.35 -14.30
C ALA A 262 19.28 13.45 -13.48
N PHE A 263 19.39 13.37 -12.15
CA PHE A 263 18.87 14.41 -11.27
C PHE A 263 19.67 15.71 -11.41
N ARG A 264 18.97 16.83 -11.61
CA ARG A 264 19.55 18.18 -11.65
C ARG A 264 18.84 19.06 -10.64
N PRO A 265 19.42 19.30 -9.45
CA PRO A 265 18.73 19.97 -8.34
C PRO A 265 18.40 21.45 -8.59
N LEU A 266 19.09 22.10 -9.52
CA LEU A 266 18.93 23.54 -9.81
C LEU A 266 18.09 23.82 -11.07
N ASP A 267 17.44 22.80 -11.63
CA ASP A 267 16.58 22.94 -12.81
C ASP A 267 15.11 22.70 -12.42
N GLU A 268 14.42 23.78 -12.05
CA GLU A 268 13.03 23.74 -11.58
C GLU A 268 12.07 23.19 -12.66
N ARG A 269 12.32 23.48 -13.94
CA ARG A 269 11.51 22.96 -15.05
C ARG A 269 11.63 21.44 -15.19
N TRP A 270 12.77 20.89 -14.80
CA TRP A 270 13.04 19.44 -14.78
C TRP A 270 12.60 18.76 -13.49
N SER A 271 12.13 19.54 -12.51
CA SER A 271 11.64 18.98 -11.25
C SER A 271 10.23 18.42 -11.38
N SER A 272 9.34 19.10 -12.12
CA SER A 272 8.00 18.60 -12.39
C SER A 272 7.94 17.50 -13.48
N SER A 273 8.95 17.43 -14.36
CA SER A 273 8.99 16.44 -15.45
C SER A 273 9.26 15.01 -15.00
N ARG A 274 9.71 14.82 -13.74
CA ARG A 274 9.98 13.51 -13.11
C ARG A 274 8.88 13.07 -12.13
N GLU A 275 7.86 13.90 -11.98
CA GLU A 275 6.76 13.66 -11.04
C GLU A 275 5.59 12.96 -11.74
N TRP A 276 5.13 11.90 -11.10
CA TRP A 276 4.08 11.03 -11.62
C TRP A 276 2.98 10.89 -10.59
N LEU A 277 1.76 11.23 -10.97
CA LEU A 277 0.55 10.94 -10.22
C LEU A 277 0.17 9.47 -10.45
N ILE A 278 0.19 8.68 -9.38
CA ILE A 278 -0.13 7.25 -9.42
C ILE A 278 -1.44 7.02 -8.66
N LEU A 279 -2.46 6.53 -9.37
CA LEU A 279 -3.79 6.32 -8.81
C LEU A 279 -4.24 4.87 -9.00
N ALA A 280 -4.88 4.31 -7.98
CA ALA A 280 -5.59 3.04 -8.13
C ALA A 280 -6.61 3.13 -9.26
N ALA A 281 -6.65 2.13 -10.14
CA ALA A 281 -7.55 2.15 -11.29
C ALA A 281 -9.01 1.93 -10.86
N ALA A 282 -9.24 0.98 -9.95
CA ALA A 282 -10.52 0.78 -9.28
C ALA A 282 -10.28 -0.05 -8.00
N PRO A 283 -10.72 0.42 -6.82
CA PRO A 283 -10.65 -0.39 -5.61
C PRO A 283 -11.68 -1.52 -5.64
N PRO A 284 -11.37 -2.70 -5.07
CA PRO A 284 -12.35 -3.74 -4.79
C PRO A 284 -13.53 -3.21 -3.98
N MET A 285 -14.74 -3.68 -4.26
CA MET A 285 -15.96 -3.23 -3.56
C MET A 285 -15.92 -3.46 -2.04
N LEU A 286 -15.34 -4.59 -1.60
CA LEU A 286 -15.16 -4.86 -0.18
C LEU A 286 -14.23 -3.82 0.47
N GLU A 287 -13.14 -3.48 -0.21
CA GLU A 287 -12.18 -2.48 0.23
C GLU A 287 -12.82 -1.08 0.32
N LEU A 288 -13.65 -0.71 -0.67
CA LEU A 288 -14.43 0.52 -0.65
C LEU A 288 -15.42 0.57 0.52
N GLY A 289 -16.10 -0.54 0.83
CA GLY A 289 -17.03 -0.61 1.96
C GLY A 289 -16.32 -0.42 3.30
N LEU A 290 -15.13 -1.01 3.45
CA LEU A 290 -14.30 -0.82 4.65
C LEU A 290 -13.80 0.62 4.78
N ASP A 291 -13.38 1.24 3.68
CA ASP A 291 -12.94 2.64 3.65
C ASP A 291 -14.05 3.58 4.12
N GLN A 292 -15.26 3.43 3.55
CA GLN A 292 -16.47 4.15 3.97
C GLN A 292 -16.81 3.91 5.44
N PHE A 293 -16.67 2.66 5.92
CA PHE A 293 -16.94 2.31 7.31
C PHE A 293 -16.01 3.07 8.26
N PHE A 294 -14.71 3.12 7.97
CA PHE A 294 -13.74 3.82 8.82
C PHE A 294 -13.78 5.34 8.66
N LEU A 295 -14.26 5.85 7.53
CA LEU A 295 -14.64 7.27 7.35
C LEU A 295 -15.94 7.64 8.06
N ARG A 296 -16.60 6.68 8.74
CA ARG A 296 -17.86 6.82 9.47
C ARG A 296 -19.04 7.17 8.56
N GLU A 297 -18.92 6.86 7.28
CA GLU A 297 -19.99 6.94 6.28
C GLU A 297 -20.86 5.68 6.34
N TYR A 298 -21.38 5.33 7.53
CA TYR A 298 -21.97 4.01 7.80
C TYR A 298 -23.11 3.64 6.85
N SER A 299 -23.89 4.63 6.39
CA SER A 299 -24.95 4.39 5.39
C SER A 299 -24.39 3.97 4.04
N ALA A 300 -23.32 4.63 3.56
CA ALA A 300 -22.64 4.25 2.34
C ALA A 300 -21.98 2.88 2.49
N ALA A 301 -21.31 2.64 3.62
CA ALA A 301 -20.66 1.37 3.93
C ALA A 301 -21.67 0.20 3.93
N ALA A 302 -22.80 0.34 4.63
CA ALA A 302 -23.84 -0.69 4.69
C ALA A 302 -24.41 -1.03 3.30
N ASN A 303 -24.64 -0.01 2.46
CA ASN A 303 -25.09 -0.19 1.09
C ASN A 303 -24.02 -0.91 0.24
N THR A 304 -22.76 -0.51 0.36
CA THR A 304 -21.64 -1.14 -0.35
C THR A 304 -21.46 -2.60 0.06
N PHE A 305 -21.52 -2.92 1.35
CA PHE A 305 -21.49 -4.30 1.84
C PHE A 305 -22.69 -5.12 1.36
N GLY A 306 -23.89 -4.53 1.30
CA GLY A 306 -25.06 -5.17 0.70
C GLY A 306 -24.83 -5.56 -0.76
N ARG A 307 -24.19 -4.70 -1.55
CA ARG A 307 -23.81 -5.02 -2.95
C ARG A 307 -22.74 -6.11 -3.03
N VAL A 308 -21.79 -6.14 -2.10
CA VAL A 308 -20.79 -7.22 -2.02
C VAL A 308 -21.47 -8.57 -1.74
N LEU A 309 -22.39 -8.62 -0.77
CA LEU A 309 -23.12 -9.84 -0.41
C LEU A 309 -24.05 -10.34 -1.52
N ALA A 310 -24.52 -9.45 -2.40
CA ALA A 310 -25.29 -9.82 -3.58
C ALA A 310 -24.44 -10.45 -4.72
N THR A 311 -23.11 -10.49 -4.57
CA THR A 311 -22.21 -11.06 -5.58
C THR A 311 -22.11 -12.58 -5.44
N THR A 312 -22.19 -13.32 -6.55
CA THR A 312 -22.29 -14.79 -6.55
C THR A 312 -20.98 -15.53 -6.23
N ASN A 313 -19.83 -14.86 -6.31
CA ASN A 313 -18.50 -15.50 -6.24
C ASN A 313 -17.69 -15.05 -5.01
N LEU A 314 -18.36 -14.69 -3.92
CA LEU A 314 -17.70 -14.27 -2.69
C LEU A 314 -17.13 -15.49 -1.95
N SER A 315 -15.88 -15.41 -1.49
CA SER A 315 -15.31 -16.45 -0.63
C SER A 315 -16.11 -16.52 0.67
N PHE A 316 -16.16 -17.69 1.31
CA PHE A 316 -16.90 -17.82 2.58
C PHE A 316 -16.33 -16.90 3.67
N ASN A 317 -15.02 -16.70 3.71
CA ASN A 317 -14.38 -15.77 4.65
C ASN A 317 -14.78 -14.32 4.37
N ASP A 318 -14.77 -13.90 3.11
CA ASP A 318 -15.20 -12.54 2.74
C ASP A 318 -16.70 -12.34 3.00
N PHE A 319 -17.52 -13.37 2.81
CA PHE A 319 -18.94 -13.35 3.13
C PHE A 319 -19.17 -13.09 4.62
N LYS A 320 -18.55 -13.90 5.50
CA LYS A 320 -18.64 -13.71 6.95
C LYS A 320 -18.15 -12.34 7.38
N LYS A 321 -16.98 -11.93 6.89
CA LYS A 321 -16.39 -10.63 7.17
C LYS A 321 -17.32 -9.49 6.75
N THR A 322 -17.90 -9.58 5.56
CA THR A 322 -18.83 -8.57 5.04
C THR A 322 -20.09 -8.48 5.89
N LEU A 323 -20.65 -9.62 6.34
CA LEU A 323 -21.77 -9.63 7.29
C LEU A 323 -21.39 -8.97 8.62
N CYS A 324 -20.24 -9.29 9.20
CA CYS A 324 -19.80 -8.69 10.46
C CYS A 324 -19.64 -7.16 10.36
N TYR A 325 -19.03 -6.65 9.27
CA TYR A 325 -18.90 -5.22 9.06
C TYR A 325 -20.25 -4.53 8.75
N ARG A 326 -21.15 -5.19 7.99
CA ARG A 326 -22.49 -4.66 7.75
C ARG A 326 -23.33 -4.63 9.03
N ALA A 327 -23.25 -5.66 9.86
CA ALA A 327 -23.88 -5.69 11.17
C ALA A 327 -23.36 -4.55 12.06
N ALA A 328 -22.04 -4.35 12.12
CA ALA A 328 -21.45 -3.23 12.86
C ALA A 328 -21.96 -1.87 12.35
N ALA A 329 -21.99 -1.67 11.02
CA ALA A 329 -22.48 -0.44 10.40
C ALA A 329 -23.96 -0.20 10.71
N SER A 330 -24.78 -1.25 10.61
CA SER A 330 -26.21 -1.21 10.92
C SER A 330 -26.46 -0.88 12.38
N LEU A 331 -25.69 -1.45 13.31
CA LEU A 331 -25.79 -1.11 14.74
C LEU A 331 -25.44 0.36 14.99
N LEU A 332 -24.37 0.87 14.35
CA LEU A 332 -23.98 2.28 14.45
C LEU A 332 -25.01 3.25 13.83
N LEU A 333 -25.80 2.77 12.85
CA LEU A 333 -26.95 3.49 12.28
C LEU A 333 -28.24 3.33 13.08
N ARG A 334 -28.25 2.53 14.17
CA ARG A 334 -29.47 2.13 14.91
C ARG A 334 -30.49 1.39 14.03
N ASN A 335 -30.02 0.67 13.03
CA ASN A 335 -30.85 -0.23 12.20
C ASN A 335 -30.80 -1.65 12.79
N GLU A 336 -31.58 -1.86 13.85
CA GLU A 336 -31.63 -3.13 14.59
C GLU A 336 -32.06 -4.30 13.71
N GLY A 337 -33.04 -4.11 12.82
CA GLY A 337 -33.52 -5.19 11.94
C GLY A 337 -32.44 -5.73 11.00
N CYS A 338 -31.60 -4.86 10.41
CA CYS A 338 -30.49 -5.31 9.58
C CYS A 338 -29.38 -5.97 10.41
N TYR A 339 -29.13 -5.45 11.62
CA TYR A 339 -28.16 -6.04 12.55
C TYR A 339 -28.57 -7.46 12.96
N GLU A 340 -29.80 -7.64 13.44
CA GLU A 340 -30.34 -8.95 13.85
C GLU A 340 -30.39 -9.94 12.68
N HIS A 341 -30.76 -9.47 11.48
CA HIS A 341 -30.73 -10.30 10.28
C HIS A 341 -29.32 -10.85 10.01
N ASP A 342 -28.29 -9.99 9.99
CA ASP A 342 -26.92 -10.41 9.71
C ASP A 342 -26.38 -11.38 10.77
N LEU A 343 -26.72 -11.17 12.04
CA LEU A 343 -26.39 -12.08 13.11
C LEU A 343 -27.09 -13.44 12.97
N SER A 344 -28.36 -13.45 12.60
CA SER A 344 -29.09 -14.70 12.35
C SER A 344 -28.47 -15.51 11.21
N VAL A 345 -27.95 -14.83 10.19
CA VAL A 345 -27.24 -15.48 9.08
C VAL A 345 -25.91 -16.05 9.56
N LEU A 346 -25.12 -15.29 10.31
CA LEU A 346 -23.86 -15.77 10.91
C LEU A 346 -24.08 -16.98 11.83
N ALA A 347 -25.11 -16.94 12.67
CA ALA A 347 -25.44 -18.02 13.59
C ALA A 347 -25.80 -19.33 12.89
N LYS A 348 -26.47 -19.27 11.72
CA LYS A 348 -26.74 -20.47 10.88
C LYS A 348 -25.47 -21.18 10.42
N TYR A 349 -24.34 -20.49 10.40
CA TYR A 349 -23.03 -21.06 10.09
C TYR A 349 -22.18 -21.38 11.34
N GLY A 350 -22.75 -21.26 12.53
CA GLY A 350 -22.04 -21.49 13.80
C GLY A 350 -21.05 -20.39 14.18
N GLU A 351 -21.18 -19.19 13.60
CA GLU A 351 -20.25 -18.09 13.83
C GLU A 351 -20.77 -17.16 14.94
N THR A 352 -19.87 -16.79 15.86
CA THR A 352 -20.16 -15.83 16.94
C THR A 352 -19.27 -14.59 16.77
N PRO A 353 -19.81 -13.43 16.37
CA PRO A 353 -19.01 -12.27 15.99
C PRO A 353 -18.49 -11.45 17.19
N ASP A 354 -18.60 -11.94 18.43
CA ASP A 354 -18.21 -11.18 19.62
C ASP A 354 -16.73 -10.81 19.62
N VAL A 355 -15.85 -11.77 19.33
CA VAL A 355 -14.39 -11.54 19.22
C VAL A 355 -14.10 -10.52 18.11
N PHE A 356 -14.84 -10.59 17.00
CA PHE A 356 -14.73 -9.63 15.92
C PHE A 356 -15.12 -8.22 16.40
N PHE A 357 -16.27 -8.06 17.06
CA PHE A 357 -16.72 -6.75 17.53
C PHE A 357 -15.82 -6.17 18.60
N ASP A 358 -15.30 -7.00 19.51
CA ASP A 358 -14.39 -6.55 20.56
C ASP A 358 -13.06 -6.09 19.95
N THR A 359 -12.51 -6.85 19.00
CA THR A 359 -11.30 -6.48 18.24
C THR A 359 -11.52 -5.20 17.45
N LEU A 360 -12.62 -5.10 16.69
CA LEU A 360 -12.98 -3.91 15.92
C LEU A 360 -13.10 -2.68 16.82
N GLY A 361 -13.75 -2.84 17.97
CA GLY A 361 -13.95 -1.78 18.95
C GLY A 361 -12.64 -1.12 19.39
N THR A 362 -11.53 -1.87 19.48
CA THR A 362 -10.21 -1.31 19.83
C THR A 362 -9.70 -0.26 18.83
N LYS A 363 -10.17 -0.30 17.58
CA LYS A 363 -9.74 0.59 16.48
C LYS A 363 -10.77 1.67 16.11
N LEU A 364 -11.90 1.70 16.81
CA LEU A 364 -12.93 2.74 16.65
C LEU A 364 -12.76 3.87 17.67
N THR A 365 -13.45 4.99 17.39
CA THR A 365 -13.59 6.12 18.32
C THR A 365 -14.25 5.67 19.63
N THR A 366 -14.08 6.44 20.69
CA THR A 366 -14.67 6.13 22.00
C THR A 366 -16.20 5.95 21.91
N ASP A 367 -16.88 6.81 21.15
CA ASP A 367 -18.34 6.77 21.01
C ASP A 367 -18.80 5.54 20.23
N ASP A 368 -18.19 5.27 19.08
CA ASP A 368 -18.57 4.12 18.24
C ASP A 368 -18.24 2.79 18.96
N ARG A 369 -17.13 2.75 19.72
CA ARG A 369 -16.79 1.62 20.59
C ARG A 369 -17.84 1.39 21.67
N TRP A 370 -18.37 2.45 22.28
CA TRP A 370 -19.42 2.34 23.29
C TRP A 370 -20.70 1.72 22.73
N VAL A 371 -21.06 2.06 21.49
CA VAL A 371 -22.22 1.44 20.81
C VAL A 371 -21.98 -0.05 20.58
N LEU A 372 -20.83 -0.45 20.04
CA LEU A 372 -20.49 -1.87 19.84
C LEU A 372 -20.44 -2.68 21.13
N ARG A 373 -20.01 -2.08 22.25
CA ARG A 373 -19.98 -2.73 23.57
C ARG A 373 -21.35 -2.90 24.20
N ARG A 374 -22.30 -2.02 23.88
CA ARG A 374 -23.70 -2.09 24.34
C ARG A 374 -24.61 -2.81 23.35
N ARG A 375 -24.02 -3.56 22.41
CA ARG A 375 -24.75 -4.38 21.45
C ARG A 375 -25.74 -5.30 22.18
N PRO A 376 -26.97 -5.49 21.66
CA PRO A 376 -27.87 -6.51 22.19
C PRO A 376 -27.16 -7.87 22.16
N VAL A 377 -27.26 -8.63 23.25
CA VAL A 377 -26.77 -10.02 23.24
C VAL A 377 -27.66 -10.79 22.28
N PHE A 378 -27.05 -11.34 21.24
CA PHE A 378 -27.76 -12.20 20.30
C PHE A 378 -28.11 -13.51 21.01
N ASP A 379 -29.40 -13.78 21.15
CA ASP A 379 -29.94 -15.03 21.68
C ASP A 379 -30.41 -15.90 20.50
N PRO A 380 -29.67 -16.96 20.13
CA PRO A 380 -30.05 -17.84 19.03
C PRO A 380 -31.37 -18.56 19.28
N GLU A 381 -31.79 -18.74 20.54
CA GLU A 381 -33.00 -19.48 20.91
C GLU A 381 -34.28 -18.70 20.59
N ARG A 382 -34.21 -17.37 20.46
CA ARG A 382 -35.34 -16.52 20.04
C ARG A 382 -35.75 -16.69 18.57
N LEU A 383 -34.95 -17.38 17.76
CA LEU A 383 -35.25 -17.62 16.34
C LEU A 383 -36.07 -18.90 16.09
N ILE A 384 -36.38 -19.69 17.12
CA ILE A 384 -37.13 -20.95 16.99
C ILE A 384 -38.66 -20.71 16.99
N GLU A 385 -39.15 -19.49 17.26
CA GLU A 385 -40.58 -19.20 17.42
C GLU A 385 -41.30 -18.55 16.22
N TYR A 386 -40.73 -18.57 15.01
CA TYR A 386 -41.43 -18.09 13.80
C TYR A 386 -41.37 -19.02 12.60
#